data_AF-A0A1V1P773-F1
#
_entry.id   AF-A0A1V1P773-F1
#
_cell.length_a   1.000
_cell.length_b   1.000
_cell.length_c   1.000
_cell.angle_alpha   90.00
_cell.angle_beta   90.00
_cell.angle_gamma   90.00
#
_symmetry.space_group_name_H-M   'P 1'
#
loop_
_entity.id
_entity.type
_entity.pdbx_description
1 polymer ?
#
loop_
_entity_poly.entity_id
_entity_poly.type
_entity_poly.pdbx_seq_one_letter_code
_entity_poly.pdbx_strand_id
1 'polypeptide(L)'
;MPYQSSSWLRDGDLFISALFDELAQEKNLYVSFRNAVIHTKFFTDSGLSKISSPFFDTAKQHPLLEDNGDKIAHNELYSNTDGQKARQVIFGFETDSSPKLNIERVGTAPEILLEENETQATIWATLSNSGDDPFVWAEIREPGTIIGTKDSDQPYIDLKRLVMQPSNGRFEAKYDQFNKPGKYTIHIYACRDMSSVILFKQAFVYKAISENQAPESFYIMYPEQNAEVQTTVFLNWKNSTDPDGHPIRYDIYLSKDSENFDHSDVIHIPGLKHSSYIAELPEIKWDQSKIYWKVRAIDDFGAYTETPVSFFKQTIKALESKHSSKEE
;
A
#
# COMPACT_ATOMS: atom_id res chain seq x y z
N MET A 1 15.45 18.77 -33.70
CA MET A 1 16.38 19.23 -32.65
C MET A 1 16.20 18.30 -31.46
N PRO A 2 17.23 17.60 -30.98
CA PRO A 2 17.05 16.67 -29.88
C PRO A 2 16.88 17.47 -28.58
N TYR A 3 15.77 17.23 -27.89
CA TYR A 3 15.44 17.82 -26.60
C TYR A 3 16.52 17.38 -25.60
N GLN A 4 17.34 18.34 -25.17
CA GLN A 4 18.34 18.12 -24.14
C GLN A 4 17.65 17.65 -22.86
N SER A 5 18.27 16.67 -22.21
CA SER A 5 17.88 16.13 -20.91
C SER A 5 17.75 17.25 -19.88
N SER A 6 16.56 17.78 -19.69
CA SER A 6 16.19 18.38 -18.41
C SER A 6 16.36 17.26 -17.40
N SER A 7 17.27 17.45 -16.44
CA SER A 7 17.30 16.63 -15.22
C SER A 7 15.92 16.78 -14.59
N TRP A 8 15.05 15.81 -14.83
CA TRP A 8 13.71 15.77 -14.29
C TRP A 8 13.84 15.92 -12.77
N LEU A 9 13.25 16.99 -12.24
CA LEU A 9 13.25 17.27 -10.81
C LEU A 9 12.66 16.02 -10.12
N ARG A 10 13.52 15.23 -9.47
CA ARG A 10 13.04 14.22 -8.54
C ARG A 10 12.37 14.97 -7.42
N ASP A 11 11.12 14.62 -7.14
CA ASP A 11 10.44 15.19 -6.00
C ASP A 11 11.27 14.84 -4.77
N GLY A 12 11.85 15.87 -4.17
CA GLY A 12 12.90 15.76 -3.17
C GLY A 12 12.38 15.22 -1.84
N ASP A 13 11.08 14.97 -1.69
CA ASP A 13 10.51 14.43 -0.48
C ASP A 13 9.35 13.48 -0.82
N LEU A 14 9.65 12.20 -1.02
CA LEU A 14 8.66 11.14 -1.26
C LEU A 14 7.47 11.19 -0.28
N PHE A 15 7.73 11.50 0.98
CA PHE A 15 6.69 11.68 1.99
C PHE A 15 5.74 12.82 1.62
N ILE A 16 6.28 13.96 1.19
CA ILE A 16 5.50 15.14 0.82
C ILE A 16 4.66 14.84 -0.42
N SER A 17 5.23 14.19 -1.44
CA SER A 17 4.46 13.75 -2.62
C SER A 17 3.30 12.84 -2.19
N ALA A 18 3.61 11.77 -1.45
CA ALA A 18 2.59 10.81 -0.99
C ALA A 18 1.54 11.46 -0.08
N LEU A 19 1.93 12.42 0.75
CA LEU A 19 1.01 13.15 1.62
C LEU A 19 0.05 14.01 0.79
N PHE A 20 0.58 14.78 -0.16
CA PHE A 20 -0.26 15.62 -1.01
C PHE A 20 -1.10 14.83 -2.01
N ASP A 21 -0.65 13.65 -2.45
CA ASP A 21 -1.45 12.72 -3.25
C ASP A 21 -2.70 12.27 -2.51
N GLU A 22 -2.54 11.90 -1.24
CA GLU A 22 -3.65 11.46 -0.40
C GLU A 22 -4.58 12.61 -0.04
N LEU A 23 -4.02 13.78 0.29
CA LEU A 23 -4.80 15.00 0.55
C LEU A 23 -5.58 15.43 -0.70
N ALA A 24 -5.00 15.31 -1.90
CA ALA A 24 -5.68 15.63 -3.16
C ALA A 24 -6.93 14.76 -3.37
N GLN A 25 -6.95 13.53 -2.85
CA GLN A 25 -8.11 12.62 -2.89
C GLN A 25 -9.18 12.94 -1.83
N GLU A 26 -9.17 14.14 -1.24
CA GLU A 26 -10.15 14.61 -0.22
C GLU A 26 -10.14 13.79 1.07
N LYS A 27 -9.10 12.99 1.28
CA LYS A 27 -8.85 12.35 2.55
C LYS A 27 -8.41 13.42 3.55
N ASN A 28 -8.88 13.30 4.78
CA ASN A 28 -8.37 14.17 5.84
C ASN A 28 -6.87 13.91 6.09
N LEU A 29 -6.21 14.84 6.77
CA LEU A 29 -4.78 14.79 7.07
C LEU A 29 -4.42 13.53 7.87
N TYR A 30 -5.32 13.02 8.72
CA TYR A 30 -5.08 11.79 9.48
C TYR A 30 -4.88 10.57 8.58
N VAL A 31 -5.80 10.33 7.65
CA VAL A 31 -5.71 9.21 6.70
C VAL A 31 -4.52 9.42 5.77
N SER A 32 -4.36 10.65 5.27
CA SER A 32 -3.31 11.01 4.31
C SER A 32 -1.91 10.84 4.89
N PHE A 33 -1.68 11.32 6.11
CA PHE A 33 -0.42 11.17 6.81
C PHE A 33 -0.07 9.71 7.05
N ARG A 34 -1.03 8.89 7.50
CA ARG A 34 -0.79 7.46 7.75
C ARG A 34 -0.39 6.74 6.46
N ASN A 35 -1.10 6.97 5.37
CA ASN A 35 -0.80 6.36 4.08
C ASN A 35 0.56 6.83 3.53
N ALA A 36 0.87 8.13 3.66
CA ALA A 36 2.16 8.68 3.27
C ALA A 36 3.33 8.13 4.11
N VAL A 37 3.15 7.93 5.42
CA VAL A 37 4.13 7.27 6.29
C VAL A 37 4.36 5.83 5.84
N ILE A 38 3.29 5.08 5.56
CA ILE A 38 3.38 3.70 5.07
C ILE A 38 4.20 3.66 3.78
N HIS A 39 3.87 4.51 2.81
CA HIS A 39 4.60 4.59 1.54
C HIS A 39 6.09 4.96 1.74
N THR A 40 6.35 5.93 2.61
CA THR A 40 7.71 6.38 2.93
C THR A 40 8.53 5.28 3.56
N LYS A 41 7.95 4.53 4.50
CA LYS A 41 8.60 3.39 5.14
C LYS A 41 8.92 2.29 4.15
N PHE A 42 8.00 1.97 3.23
CA PHE A 42 8.24 0.94 2.21
C PHE A 42 9.32 1.32 1.20
N PHE A 43 9.39 2.58 0.81
CA PHE A 43 10.38 3.04 -0.15
C PHE A 43 11.78 3.13 0.46
N THR A 44 11.87 3.64 1.70
CA THR A 44 13.14 3.82 2.41
C THR A 44 13.56 2.59 3.19
N ASP A 45 12.81 1.50 3.10
CA ASP A 45 13.17 0.18 3.59
C ASP A 45 14.54 -0.23 3.03
N SER A 46 15.52 -0.31 3.92
CA SER A 46 16.89 -0.70 3.61
C SER A 46 17.05 -2.18 3.27
N GLY A 47 16.05 -3.02 3.57
CA GLY A 47 16.12 -4.47 3.38
C GLY A 47 17.15 -5.18 4.28
N LEU A 48 17.80 -4.47 5.21
CA LEU A 48 18.81 -5.02 6.12
C LEU A 48 18.15 -5.58 7.38
N SER A 49 18.64 -6.71 7.91
CA SER A 49 18.12 -7.35 9.12
C SER A 49 18.31 -6.55 10.42
N LYS A 50 18.99 -5.39 10.36
CA LYS A 50 19.30 -4.57 11.52
C LYS A 50 18.14 -3.60 11.79
N ILE A 51 17.32 -3.99 12.75
CA ILE A 51 16.24 -3.18 13.30
C ILE A 51 16.83 -2.27 14.38
N SER A 52 16.57 -0.95 14.32
CA SER A 52 17.04 0.01 15.33
C SER A 52 15.88 0.74 16.00
N SER A 53 16.09 1.10 17.27
CA SER A 53 15.24 2.05 18.02
C SER A 53 15.17 3.40 17.27
N PRO A 54 14.05 4.14 17.33
CA PRO A 54 12.84 3.86 18.13
C PRO A 54 11.70 3.14 17.40
N PHE A 55 11.78 2.98 16.08
CA PHE A 55 10.65 2.51 15.26
C PHE A 55 10.62 1.00 15.00
N PHE A 56 11.71 0.32 15.34
CA PHE A 56 11.85 -1.14 15.23
C PHE A 56 11.47 -1.73 13.86
N ASP A 57 11.76 -0.98 12.80
CA ASP A 57 11.67 -1.44 11.42
C ASP A 57 12.99 -1.15 10.68
N THR A 58 13.03 -1.48 9.39
CA THR A 58 14.22 -1.35 8.52
C THR A 58 14.11 -0.13 7.59
N ALA A 59 13.06 0.69 7.73
CA ALA A 59 12.89 1.93 6.99
C ALA A 59 13.92 2.96 7.46
N LYS A 60 14.44 3.77 6.53
CA LYS A 60 15.37 4.86 6.87
C LYS A 60 14.65 6.17 7.20
N GLN A 61 13.36 6.30 6.86
CA GLN A 61 12.58 7.50 7.11
C GLN A 61 11.26 7.19 7.83
N HIS A 62 10.98 8.00 8.85
CA HIS A 62 9.79 7.93 9.70
C HIS A 62 9.22 9.34 9.84
N PRO A 63 8.32 9.76 8.93
CA PRO A 63 7.64 11.03 9.09
C PRO A 63 6.87 11.04 10.42
N LEU A 64 6.89 12.19 11.09
CA LEU A 64 6.25 12.39 12.38
C LEU A 64 5.21 13.51 12.26
N LEU A 65 4.08 13.35 12.94
CA LEU A 65 3.07 14.39 13.08
C LEU A 65 2.95 14.76 14.53
N GLU A 66 2.84 16.06 14.80
CA GLU A 66 2.47 16.61 16.09
C GLU A 66 1.25 17.50 15.85
N ASP A 67 0.09 17.12 16.37
CA ASP A 67 -1.15 17.87 16.16
C ASP A 67 -1.82 18.29 17.48
N ASN A 68 -1.37 17.76 18.63
CA ASN A 68 -2.01 18.01 19.90
C ASN A 68 -1.39 19.20 20.68
N GLY A 69 -0.14 19.60 20.41
CA GLY A 69 0.58 20.71 21.03
C GLY A 69 1.44 20.34 22.24
N ASP A 70 1.66 19.04 22.51
CA ASP A 70 2.50 18.52 23.59
C ASP A 70 4.01 18.44 23.27
N LYS A 71 4.38 18.72 22.01
CA LYS A 71 5.74 18.67 21.45
C LYS A 71 6.33 17.26 21.33
N ILE A 72 5.52 16.22 21.36
CA ILE A 72 5.88 14.82 21.18
C ILE A 72 5.22 14.31 19.91
N ALA A 73 5.98 14.28 18.82
CA ALA A 73 5.46 13.85 17.52
C ALA A 73 5.49 12.32 17.36
N HIS A 74 4.46 11.75 16.72
CA HIS A 74 4.33 10.30 16.49
C HIS A 74 4.32 9.94 15.00
N ASN A 75 4.90 8.78 14.64
CA ASN A 75 4.81 8.23 13.28
C ASN A 75 3.54 7.37 13.08
N GLU A 76 2.94 6.91 14.18
CA GLU A 76 1.68 6.19 14.22
C GLU A 76 0.68 7.03 15.00
N LEU A 77 -0.45 7.32 14.35
CA LEU A 77 -1.48 8.17 14.94
C LEU A 77 -2.47 7.31 15.74
N TYR A 78 -2.80 7.75 16.95
CA TYR A 78 -3.76 7.09 17.82
C TYR A 78 -4.83 8.08 18.31
N SER A 79 -5.95 7.55 18.78
CA SER A 79 -7.09 8.37 19.21
C SER A 79 -6.84 9.24 20.45
N ASN A 80 -5.78 9.01 21.22
CA ASN A 80 -5.49 9.76 22.45
C ASN A 80 -4.11 10.46 22.43
N THR A 81 -3.46 10.52 21.26
CA THR A 81 -2.15 11.15 21.04
C THR A 81 -2.27 12.09 19.84
N ASP A 82 -1.28 12.10 18.94
CA ASP A 82 -1.39 12.75 17.64
C ASP A 82 -2.40 12.05 16.73
N GLY A 83 -3.19 12.87 16.03
CA GLY A 83 -4.08 12.48 14.94
C GLY A 83 -5.52 12.95 15.11
N GLN A 84 -5.94 13.35 16.31
CA GLN A 84 -7.31 13.78 16.55
C GLN A 84 -7.66 15.08 15.83
N LYS A 85 -6.75 16.06 15.80
CA LYS A 85 -6.98 17.31 15.07
C LYS A 85 -6.82 17.09 13.57
N ALA A 86 -5.88 16.24 13.16
CA ALA A 86 -5.64 15.88 11.77
C ALA A 86 -6.87 15.27 11.07
N ARG A 87 -7.76 14.60 11.81
CA ARG A 87 -9.05 14.10 11.27
C ARG A 87 -9.97 15.22 10.78
N GLN A 88 -9.81 16.44 11.30
CA GLN A 88 -10.62 17.61 10.97
C GLN A 88 -9.96 18.49 9.90
N VAL A 89 -8.69 18.23 9.56
CA VAL A 89 -7.96 18.99 8.56
C VAL A 89 -8.14 18.32 7.21
N ILE A 90 -8.77 19.03 6.27
CA ILE A 90 -8.91 18.63 4.87
C ILE A 90 -8.27 19.74 4.04
N PHE A 91 -7.33 19.41 3.18
CA PHE A 91 -6.68 20.38 2.30
C PHE A 91 -7.39 20.43 0.97
N GLY A 92 -7.83 21.63 0.58
CA GLY A 92 -8.59 21.85 -0.63
C GLY A 92 -10.04 21.37 -0.48
N PHE A 93 -10.96 22.31 -0.46
CA PHE A 93 -12.35 22.01 -0.79
C PHE A 93 -12.50 22.42 -2.26
N GLU A 94 -12.27 21.48 -3.18
CA GLU A 94 -12.73 21.70 -4.54
C GLU A 94 -14.25 21.63 -4.50
N THR A 95 -14.92 22.75 -4.78
CA THR A 95 -16.36 22.77 -5.09
C THR A 95 -16.64 22.07 -6.42
N ASP A 96 -15.58 21.68 -7.14
CA ASP A 96 -15.65 20.99 -8.39
C ASP A 96 -15.88 19.50 -8.12
N SER A 97 -17.12 19.05 -8.30
CA SER A 97 -17.51 17.64 -8.23
C SER A 97 -16.92 16.78 -9.35
N SER A 98 -15.96 17.33 -10.10
CA SER A 98 -15.27 16.65 -11.18
C SER A 98 -14.44 15.50 -10.60
N PRO A 99 -14.64 14.27 -11.09
CA PRO A 99 -14.05 13.13 -10.45
C PRO A 99 -12.52 13.14 -10.66
N LYS A 100 -11.77 12.84 -9.60
CA LYS A 100 -10.30 12.97 -9.56
C LYS A 100 -9.62 11.76 -10.18
N LEU A 101 -8.52 12.00 -10.91
CA LEU A 101 -7.68 10.93 -11.43
C LEU A 101 -7.34 9.98 -10.28
N ASN A 102 -7.46 8.69 -10.52
CA ASN A 102 -7.13 7.66 -9.54
C ASN A 102 -6.52 6.46 -10.26
N ILE A 103 -5.46 5.90 -9.70
CA ILE A 103 -5.01 4.56 -10.10
C ILE A 103 -5.87 3.59 -9.30
N GLU A 104 -6.72 2.80 -9.96
CA GLU A 104 -7.64 1.91 -9.27
C GLU A 104 -6.96 0.61 -8.89
N ARG A 105 -6.34 -0.04 -9.88
CA ARG A 105 -5.70 -1.34 -9.74
C ARG A 105 -4.37 -1.34 -10.45
N VAL A 106 -3.46 -2.14 -9.92
CA VAL A 106 -2.14 -2.39 -10.49
C VAL A 106 -1.85 -3.88 -10.39
N GLY A 107 -1.01 -4.39 -11.28
CA GLY A 107 -0.58 -5.77 -11.20
C GLY A 107 0.37 -6.16 -12.31
N THR A 108 0.63 -7.45 -12.39
CA THR A 108 1.44 -8.06 -13.44
C THR A 108 0.71 -9.24 -14.08
N ALA A 109 1.20 -9.65 -15.26
CA ALA A 109 0.81 -10.87 -15.95
C ALA A 109 2.10 -11.59 -16.40
N PRO A 110 2.41 -12.80 -15.87
CA PRO A 110 1.65 -13.56 -14.88
C PRO A 110 1.50 -12.83 -13.54
N GLU A 111 0.48 -13.22 -12.77
CA GLU A 111 0.15 -12.59 -11.49
C GLU A 111 1.19 -13.02 -10.45
N ILE A 112 1.89 -12.03 -9.88
CA ILE A 112 2.75 -12.14 -8.68
C ILE A 112 4.03 -12.95 -8.86
N LEU A 113 4.01 -14.16 -9.44
CA LEU A 113 5.15 -15.09 -9.48
C LEU A 113 5.67 -15.32 -10.91
N LEU A 114 6.99 -15.27 -11.06
CA LEU A 114 7.73 -15.74 -12.21
C LEU A 114 8.55 -16.96 -11.82
N GLU A 115 8.46 -18.01 -12.62
CA GLU A 115 9.28 -19.20 -12.46
C GLU A 115 10.78 -18.90 -12.70
N GLU A 116 11.65 -19.83 -12.29
CA GLU A 116 13.11 -19.66 -12.39
C GLU A 116 13.57 -19.27 -13.81
N ASN A 117 12.95 -19.85 -14.84
CA ASN A 117 13.29 -19.61 -16.24
C ASN A 117 12.59 -18.40 -16.87
N GLU A 118 11.61 -17.80 -16.18
CA GLU A 118 10.82 -16.69 -16.72
C GLU A 118 11.46 -15.35 -16.38
N THR A 119 11.74 -14.53 -17.39
CA THR A 119 12.36 -13.21 -17.22
C THR A 119 11.45 -12.06 -17.62
N GLN A 120 10.25 -12.38 -18.09
CA GLN A 120 9.31 -11.43 -18.67
C GLN A 120 7.96 -11.42 -17.96
N ALA A 121 7.45 -10.23 -17.68
CA ALA A 121 6.06 -10.01 -17.30
C ALA A 121 5.51 -8.74 -17.97
N THR A 122 4.19 -8.68 -18.12
CA THR A 122 3.49 -7.44 -18.46
C THR A 122 3.06 -6.75 -17.18
N ILE A 123 3.50 -5.51 -17.00
CA ILE A 123 3.09 -4.63 -15.91
C ILE A 123 1.87 -3.85 -16.38
N TRP A 124 0.83 -3.74 -15.54
CA TRP A 124 -0.40 -3.06 -15.93
C TRP A 124 -1.04 -2.23 -14.80
N ALA A 125 -1.85 -1.25 -15.19
CA ALA A 125 -2.65 -0.43 -14.27
C ALA A 125 -3.98 -0.01 -14.90
N THR A 126 -5.05 0.04 -14.10
CA THR A 126 -6.34 0.65 -14.49
C THR A 126 -6.50 1.99 -13.79
N LEU A 127 -7.02 2.97 -14.51
CA LEU A 127 -7.22 4.33 -14.02
C LEU A 127 -8.71 4.69 -14.13
N SER A 128 -9.20 5.49 -13.19
CA SER A 128 -10.46 6.22 -13.33
C SER A 128 -10.24 7.71 -13.39
N ASN A 129 -11.16 8.39 -14.07
CA ASN A 129 -11.19 9.84 -14.23
C ASN A 129 -9.86 10.42 -14.76
N SER A 130 -9.22 9.67 -15.65
CA SER A 130 -7.93 10.05 -16.23
C SER A 130 -8.00 11.32 -17.07
N GLY A 131 -9.17 11.65 -17.61
CA GLY A 131 -9.27 12.61 -18.71
C GLY A 131 -8.62 12.04 -19.97
N ASP A 132 -8.31 12.94 -20.89
CA ASP A 132 -7.66 12.60 -22.16
C ASP A 132 -6.14 12.43 -21.93
N ASP A 133 -5.65 11.22 -22.18
CA ASP A 133 -4.22 10.86 -22.30
C ASP A 133 -3.33 11.14 -21.07
N PRO A 134 -3.54 10.45 -19.93
CA PRO A 134 -2.65 10.57 -18.77
C PRO A 134 -1.26 9.98 -19.10
N PHE A 135 -0.22 10.57 -18.51
CA PHE A 135 1.12 10.00 -18.55
C PHE A 135 1.26 8.92 -17.48
N VAL A 136 1.53 7.68 -17.88
CA VAL A 136 1.63 6.52 -16.98
C VAL A 136 2.97 5.82 -17.17
N TRP A 137 3.69 5.57 -16.08
CA TRP A 137 4.96 4.84 -16.12
C TRP A 137 5.18 3.99 -14.87
N ALA A 138 6.05 2.99 -15.00
CA ALA A 138 6.51 2.17 -13.89
C ALA A 138 7.99 2.42 -13.61
N GLU A 139 8.38 2.45 -12.34
CA GLU A 139 9.77 2.38 -11.88
C GLU A 139 10.00 1.08 -11.11
N ILE A 140 11.00 0.32 -11.54
CA ILE A 140 11.21 -1.06 -11.09
C ILE A 140 12.44 -1.12 -10.19
N ARG A 141 12.23 -1.53 -8.94
CA ARG A 141 13.28 -1.80 -7.95
C ARG A 141 13.57 -3.29 -7.92
N GLU A 142 14.81 -3.66 -8.21
CA GLU A 142 15.28 -5.04 -8.21
C GLU A 142 15.55 -5.58 -6.80
N PRO A 143 15.57 -6.91 -6.62
CA PRO A 143 16.05 -7.55 -5.39
C PRO A 143 17.46 -7.08 -5.02
N GLY A 144 17.67 -6.76 -3.74
CA GLY A 144 18.97 -6.34 -3.22
C GLY A 144 19.44 -4.94 -3.65
N THR A 145 18.56 -4.09 -4.20
CA THR A 145 18.91 -2.71 -4.55
C THR A 145 19.39 -1.93 -3.32
N ILE A 146 20.64 -1.46 -3.34
CA ILE A 146 21.22 -0.65 -2.26
C ILE A 146 20.91 0.83 -2.51
N ILE A 147 20.38 1.49 -1.49
CA ILE A 147 20.11 2.93 -1.49
C ILE A 147 21.43 3.68 -1.23
N GLY A 148 21.94 4.37 -2.26
CA GLY A 148 23.14 5.18 -2.15
C GLY A 148 22.86 6.55 -1.49
N THR A 149 23.86 7.08 -0.78
CA THR A 149 23.91 8.49 -0.35
C THR A 149 25.04 9.15 -1.13
N LYS A 150 24.73 9.97 -2.13
CA LYS A 150 25.73 10.80 -2.81
C LYS A 150 25.66 12.20 -2.23
N ASP A 151 26.67 12.56 -1.42
CA ASP A 151 27.07 13.92 -1.03
C ASP A 151 26.00 14.91 -0.50
N SER A 152 24.79 14.46 -0.22
CA SER A 152 23.80 15.12 0.63
C SER A 152 23.11 14.06 1.50
N ASP A 153 22.55 14.46 2.64
CA ASP A 153 21.80 13.58 3.56
C ASP A 153 20.52 12.97 2.95
N GLN A 154 20.36 13.07 1.63
CA GLN A 154 19.23 12.55 0.89
C GLN A 154 19.60 11.26 0.13
N PRO A 155 19.02 10.11 0.50
CA PRO A 155 19.19 8.88 -0.26
C PRO A 155 18.66 9.02 -1.70
N TYR A 156 19.44 8.56 -2.69
CA TYR A 156 19.06 8.50 -4.11
C TYR A 156 19.13 7.06 -4.61
N ILE A 157 18.10 6.61 -5.34
CA ILE A 157 18.07 5.28 -6.00
C ILE A 157 17.83 5.49 -7.49
N ASP A 158 18.72 5.05 -8.38
CA ASP A 158 18.46 5.04 -9.82
C ASP A 158 17.58 3.84 -10.19
N LEU A 159 16.33 4.07 -10.57
CA LEU A 159 15.39 3.02 -10.94
C LEU A 159 15.11 3.04 -12.44
N LYS A 160 14.98 1.86 -13.04
CA LYS A 160 14.60 1.75 -14.45
C LYS A 160 13.16 2.20 -14.63
N ARG A 161 12.96 3.21 -15.49
CA ARG A 161 11.64 3.72 -15.88
C ARG A 161 11.12 3.02 -17.13
N LEU A 162 9.85 2.65 -17.10
CA LEU A 162 9.13 1.98 -18.19
C LEU A 162 7.83 2.74 -18.48
N VAL A 163 7.72 3.36 -19.65
CA VAL A 163 6.50 4.06 -20.08
C VAL A 163 5.42 3.03 -20.42
N MET A 164 4.21 3.24 -19.91
CA MET A 164 3.06 2.35 -20.10
C MET A 164 2.11 2.92 -21.14
N GLN A 165 1.63 2.05 -22.03
CA GLN A 165 0.78 2.43 -23.16
C GLN A 165 -0.66 1.96 -22.94
N PRO A 166 -1.67 2.72 -23.41
CA PRO A 166 -3.06 2.29 -23.31
C PRO A 166 -3.32 1.03 -24.16
N SER A 167 -4.00 0.06 -23.57
CA SER A 167 -4.34 -1.23 -24.17
C SER A 167 -5.58 -1.81 -23.48
N ASN A 168 -6.67 -2.03 -24.22
CA ASN A 168 -7.90 -2.70 -23.75
C ASN A 168 -8.42 -2.23 -22.36
N GLY A 169 -8.56 -0.92 -22.16
CA GLY A 169 -9.12 -0.37 -20.91
C GLY A 169 -8.15 -0.34 -19.72
N ARG A 170 -6.86 -0.62 -19.95
CA ARG A 170 -5.77 -0.45 -18.97
C ARG A 170 -4.54 0.18 -19.63
N PHE A 171 -3.55 0.54 -18.84
CA PHE A 171 -2.21 0.90 -19.30
C PHE A 171 -1.29 -0.28 -19.04
N GLU A 172 -0.42 -0.62 -19.99
CA GLU A 172 0.49 -1.75 -19.84
C GLU A 172 1.86 -1.54 -20.51
N ALA A 173 2.86 -2.24 -20.00
CA ALA A 173 4.18 -2.34 -20.61
C ALA A 173 4.83 -3.69 -20.31
N LYS A 174 5.58 -4.22 -21.28
CA LYS A 174 6.36 -5.45 -21.09
C LYS A 174 7.72 -5.13 -20.48
N TYR A 175 8.12 -5.92 -19.50
CA TYR A 175 9.46 -5.88 -18.91
C TYR A 175 10.08 -7.27 -18.97
N ASP A 176 11.30 -7.36 -19.49
CA ASP A 176 12.00 -8.61 -19.82
C ASP A 176 13.33 -8.78 -19.06
N GLN A 177 13.52 -8.01 -17.99
CA GLN A 177 14.76 -8.00 -17.20
C GLN A 177 14.54 -8.48 -15.76
N PHE A 178 13.57 -9.36 -15.52
CA PHE A 178 13.46 -10.08 -14.25
C PHE A 178 14.51 -11.18 -14.18
N ASN A 179 15.79 -10.80 -14.02
CA ASN A 179 16.92 -11.72 -14.14
C ASN A 179 17.42 -12.27 -12.79
N LYS A 180 17.24 -11.50 -11.71
CA LYS A 180 17.63 -11.89 -10.35
C LYS A 180 16.46 -12.54 -9.63
N PRO A 181 16.63 -13.71 -8.99
CA PRO A 181 15.60 -14.26 -8.11
C PRO A 181 15.35 -13.31 -6.94
N GLY A 182 14.13 -13.34 -6.43
CA GLY A 182 13.69 -12.49 -5.34
C GLY A 182 12.60 -11.50 -5.74
N LYS A 183 12.27 -10.60 -4.82
CA LYS A 183 11.16 -9.67 -4.94
C LYS A 183 11.54 -8.35 -5.62
N TYR A 184 10.87 -8.07 -6.73
CA TYR A 184 10.84 -6.77 -7.39
C TYR A 184 9.71 -5.92 -6.83
N THR A 185 9.98 -4.64 -6.59
CA THR A 185 8.95 -3.65 -6.26
C THR A 185 8.71 -2.76 -7.48
N ILE A 186 7.49 -2.72 -7.96
CA ILE A 186 7.09 -1.91 -9.11
C ILE A 186 6.30 -0.73 -8.57
N HIS A 187 6.80 0.48 -8.79
CA HIS A 187 6.09 1.72 -8.47
C HIS A 187 5.45 2.23 -9.76
N ILE A 188 4.13 2.21 -9.83
CA ILE A 188 3.39 2.72 -10.98
C ILE A 188 2.91 4.11 -10.66
N TYR A 189 3.21 5.05 -11.54
CA TYR A 189 2.88 6.46 -11.42
C TYR A 189 1.92 6.89 -12.52
N ALA A 190 1.05 7.85 -12.21
CA ALA A 190 0.16 8.48 -13.17
C ALA A 190 -0.01 9.97 -12.88
N CYS A 191 0.02 10.79 -13.92
CA CYS A 191 -0.35 12.21 -13.86
C CYS A 191 -1.07 12.62 -15.15
N ARG A 192 -1.89 13.69 -15.11
CA ARG A 192 -2.50 14.27 -16.32
C ARG A 192 -1.46 15.05 -17.13
N ASP A 193 -0.64 15.81 -16.43
CA ASP A 193 0.53 16.49 -16.96
C ASP A 193 1.66 16.46 -15.93
N MET A 194 2.88 16.78 -16.36
CA MET A 194 4.08 16.76 -15.49
C MET A 194 4.08 17.86 -14.42
N SER A 195 3.11 18.77 -14.43
CA SER A 195 2.89 19.79 -13.39
C SER A 195 1.80 19.39 -12.38
N SER A 196 1.08 18.30 -12.65
CA SER A 196 0.03 17.77 -11.81
C SER A 196 0.60 16.88 -10.71
N VAL A 197 -0.19 16.69 -9.66
CA VAL A 197 0.03 15.68 -8.61
C VAL A 197 0.29 14.32 -9.25
N ILE A 198 1.39 13.67 -8.85
CA ILE A 198 1.82 12.38 -9.38
C ILE A 198 1.31 11.29 -8.44
N LEU A 199 0.22 10.64 -8.83
CA LEU A 199 -0.28 9.50 -8.07
C LEU A 199 0.64 8.30 -8.23
N PHE A 200 0.72 7.45 -7.21
CA PHE A 200 1.39 6.17 -7.35
C PHE A 200 0.70 5.01 -6.63
N LYS A 201 0.92 3.80 -7.14
CA LYS A 201 0.58 2.53 -6.50
C LYS A 201 1.73 1.54 -6.66
N GLN A 202 1.82 0.60 -5.73
CA GLN A 202 2.83 -0.45 -5.77
C GLN A 202 2.24 -1.79 -6.22
N ALA A 203 3.01 -2.50 -7.04
CA ALA A 203 2.81 -3.91 -7.33
C ALA A 203 4.12 -4.67 -7.02
N PHE A 204 4.00 -5.98 -6.81
CA PHE A 204 5.14 -6.85 -6.54
C PHE A 204 5.21 -7.95 -7.59
N VAL A 205 6.44 -8.29 -7.98
CA VAL A 205 6.75 -9.50 -8.75
C VAL A 205 7.82 -10.25 -7.99
N TYR A 206 7.60 -11.54 -7.78
CA TYR A 206 8.54 -12.45 -7.17
C TYR A 206 9.11 -13.34 -8.25
N LYS A 207 10.43 -13.49 -8.27
CA LYS A 207 11.08 -14.47 -9.12
C LYS A 207 11.58 -15.62 -8.27
N ALA A 208 11.09 -16.81 -8.59
CA ALA A 208 11.40 -18.04 -7.86
C ALA A 208 12.90 -18.37 -7.91
N ILE A 209 13.34 -19.08 -6.88
CA ILE A 209 14.62 -19.78 -6.82
C ILE A 209 14.37 -21.28 -6.65
N SER A 210 15.29 -22.11 -7.13
CA SER A 210 15.19 -23.56 -7.00
C SER A 210 15.15 -24.01 -5.53
N GLU A 211 14.41 -25.08 -5.26
CA GLU A 211 14.30 -25.72 -3.94
C GLU A 211 13.78 -24.82 -2.79
N ASN A 212 13.14 -23.69 -3.11
CA ASN A 212 12.53 -22.81 -2.11
C ASN A 212 11.28 -23.43 -1.46
N GLN A 213 11.23 -23.42 -0.14
CA GLN A 213 10.10 -23.91 0.64
C GLN A 213 9.17 -22.76 1.02
N ALA A 214 7.87 -23.00 0.97
CA ALA A 214 6.89 -22.01 1.40
C ALA A 214 6.95 -21.77 2.92
N PRO A 215 6.55 -20.58 3.39
CA PRO A 215 6.37 -20.29 4.81
C PRO A 215 5.48 -21.33 5.52
N GLU A 216 5.73 -21.59 6.80
CA GLU A 216 4.98 -22.55 7.59
C GLU A 216 3.51 -22.13 7.80
N SER A 217 2.67 -23.12 8.10
CA SER A 217 1.24 -22.88 8.41
C SER A 217 1.05 -21.98 9.62
N PHE A 218 0.07 -21.09 9.52
CA PHE A 218 -0.30 -20.12 10.56
C PHE A 218 -1.82 -19.88 10.55
N TYR A 219 -2.33 -19.11 11.52
CA TYR A 219 -3.77 -18.92 11.70
C TYR A 219 -4.13 -17.50 12.15
N ILE A 220 -5.38 -17.14 11.88
CA ILE A 220 -6.01 -15.88 12.30
C ILE A 220 -6.23 -15.90 13.82
N MET A 221 -5.86 -14.81 14.50
CA MET A 221 -6.07 -14.64 15.94
C MET A 221 -7.24 -13.69 16.23
N TYR A 222 -7.42 -12.64 15.44
CA TYR A 222 -8.51 -11.67 15.60
C TYR A 222 -8.84 -10.97 14.27
N PRO A 223 -10.12 -10.63 13.99
CA PRO A 223 -11.30 -11.00 14.75
C PRO A 223 -11.54 -12.50 14.77
N GLU A 224 -12.09 -13.00 15.87
CA GLU A 224 -12.56 -14.38 15.95
C GLU A 224 -13.67 -14.62 14.91
N GLN A 225 -13.84 -15.86 14.51
CA GLN A 225 -14.88 -16.20 13.53
C GLN A 225 -16.27 -15.86 14.08
N ASN A 226 -17.09 -15.18 13.26
CA ASN A 226 -18.39 -14.59 13.64
C ASN A 226 -18.35 -13.36 14.56
N ALA A 227 -17.17 -12.80 14.88
CA ALA A 227 -17.11 -11.59 15.69
C ALA A 227 -17.90 -10.43 15.06
N GLU A 228 -18.47 -9.57 15.89
CA GLU A 228 -19.07 -8.30 15.47
C GLU A 228 -18.07 -7.17 15.68
N VAL A 229 -17.79 -6.43 14.62
CA VAL A 229 -16.79 -5.35 14.60
C VAL A 229 -17.37 -4.09 13.99
N GLN A 230 -16.87 -2.94 14.42
CA GLN A 230 -17.21 -1.65 13.82
C GLN A 230 -16.50 -1.47 12.47
N THR A 231 -16.69 -0.33 11.81
CA THR A 231 -16.04 -0.01 10.52
C THR A 231 -14.52 -0.09 10.55
N THR A 232 -13.89 0.33 11.65
CA THR A 232 -12.45 0.19 11.85
C THR A 232 -12.18 -1.14 12.53
N VAL A 233 -11.52 -2.06 11.81
CA VAL A 233 -11.27 -3.42 12.26
C VAL A 233 -9.78 -3.62 12.51
N PHE A 234 -9.43 -4.03 13.73
CA PHE A 234 -8.11 -4.57 14.00
C PHE A 234 -8.05 -6.01 13.48
N LEU A 235 -7.09 -6.30 12.61
CA LEU A 235 -6.81 -7.63 12.08
C LEU A 235 -5.50 -8.11 12.69
N ASN A 236 -5.46 -9.35 13.15
CA ASN A 236 -4.29 -9.95 13.78
C ASN A 236 -4.21 -11.44 13.51
N TRP A 237 -3.02 -11.92 13.20
CA TRP A 237 -2.75 -13.32 12.91
C TRP A 237 -1.42 -13.75 13.54
N LYS A 238 -1.24 -15.06 13.66
CA LYS A 238 -0.01 -15.65 14.15
C LYS A 238 1.10 -15.44 13.13
N ASN A 239 2.30 -15.04 13.57
CA ASN A 239 3.48 -15.02 12.70
C ASN A 239 3.74 -16.42 12.13
N SER A 240 3.95 -16.49 10.82
CA SER A 240 4.56 -17.62 10.12
C SER A 240 6.10 -17.54 10.21
N THR A 241 6.75 -18.66 9.92
CA THR A 241 8.20 -18.84 9.90
C THR A 241 8.59 -19.52 8.60
N ASP A 242 9.74 -19.15 8.05
CA ASP A 242 10.20 -19.69 6.77
C ASP A 242 11.26 -20.78 7.04
N PRO A 243 11.08 -22.01 6.50
CA PRO A 243 12.05 -23.09 6.71
C PRO A 243 13.46 -22.78 6.23
N ASP A 244 13.59 -21.95 5.19
CA ASP A 244 14.87 -21.55 4.60
C ASP A 244 15.42 -20.26 5.23
N GLY A 245 14.69 -19.66 6.18
CA GLY A 245 15.07 -18.45 6.89
C GLY A 245 14.86 -17.17 6.09
N HIS A 246 14.08 -17.21 5.01
CA HIS A 246 13.78 -16.03 4.20
C HIS A 246 12.85 -15.05 4.94
N PRO A 247 12.96 -13.74 4.69
CA PRO A 247 12.02 -12.76 5.23
C PRO A 247 10.60 -12.99 4.70
N ILE A 248 9.61 -12.94 5.60
CA ILE A 248 8.19 -13.11 5.26
C ILE A 248 7.49 -11.77 5.20
N ARG A 249 6.56 -11.66 4.25
CA ARG A 249 5.57 -10.59 4.17
C ARG A 249 4.16 -11.17 4.14
N TYR A 250 3.18 -10.33 4.46
CA TYR A 250 1.79 -10.72 4.50
C TYR A 250 0.94 -9.89 3.55
N ASP A 251 0.08 -10.59 2.83
CA ASP A 251 -0.98 -10.01 2.03
C ASP A 251 -2.32 -10.32 2.70
N ILE A 252 -3.17 -9.31 2.88
CA ILE A 252 -4.53 -9.48 3.39
C ILE A 252 -5.51 -9.40 2.21
N TYR A 253 -6.45 -10.34 2.19
CA TYR A 253 -7.59 -10.33 1.28
C TYR A 253 -8.87 -10.19 2.10
N LEU A 254 -9.70 -9.20 1.77
CA LEU A 254 -11.04 -9.03 2.33
C LEU A 254 -12.07 -9.04 1.21
N SER A 255 -13.21 -9.68 1.46
CA SER A 255 -14.28 -9.85 0.50
C SER A 255 -15.64 -9.76 1.18
N LYS A 256 -16.58 -9.05 0.57
CA LYS A 256 -17.94 -8.93 1.06
C LYS A 256 -18.79 -10.08 0.52
N ASP A 257 -19.48 -10.78 1.42
CA ASP A 257 -20.51 -11.80 1.14
C ASP A 257 -20.07 -12.97 0.24
N SER A 258 -18.77 -13.09 -0.06
CA SER A 258 -18.18 -14.16 -0.88
C SER A 258 -16.84 -14.61 -0.31
N GLU A 259 -16.64 -15.92 -0.20
CA GLU A 259 -15.40 -16.55 0.29
C GLU A 259 -14.41 -16.92 -0.83
N ASN A 260 -14.76 -16.67 -2.10
CA ASN A 260 -13.96 -17.11 -3.25
C ASN A 260 -12.89 -16.10 -3.68
N PHE A 261 -13.02 -14.83 -3.27
CA PHE A 261 -12.09 -13.74 -3.60
C PHE A 261 -11.83 -13.56 -5.12
N ASP A 262 -12.82 -13.87 -5.96
CA ASP A 262 -12.71 -13.94 -7.42
C ASP A 262 -13.38 -12.76 -8.16
N HIS A 263 -13.76 -11.70 -7.44
CA HIS A 263 -14.49 -10.55 -8.00
C HIS A 263 -13.79 -9.21 -7.73
N SER A 264 -14.22 -8.18 -8.47
CA SER A 264 -13.61 -6.84 -8.46
C SER A 264 -13.65 -6.13 -7.10
N ASP A 265 -14.59 -6.48 -6.24
CA ASP A 265 -14.76 -5.83 -4.93
C ASP A 265 -13.82 -6.39 -3.83
N VAL A 266 -12.92 -7.32 -4.16
CA VAL A 266 -11.91 -7.80 -3.21
C VAL A 266 -10.94 -6.69 -2.87
N ILE A 267 -10.77 -6.42 -1.58
CA ILE A 267 -9.71 -5.56 -1.06
C ILE A 267 -8.48 -6.42 -0.86
N HIS A 268 -7.39 -6.07 -1.57
CA HIS A 268 -6.07 -6.69 -1.42
C HIS A 268 -5.09 -5.66 -0.84
N ILE A 269 -4.47 -6.01 0.28
CA ILE A 269 -3.48 -5.18 0.98
C ILE A 269 -2.16 -5.97 1.00
N PRO A 270 -1.22 -5.69 0.09
CA PRO A 270 -0.01 -6.49 -0.04
C PRO A 270 1.17 -5.97 0.79
N GLY A 271 2.12 -6.87 1.09
CA GLY A 271 3.49 -6.51 1.48
C GLY A 271 3.71 -6.11 2.94
N LEU A 272 2.76 -6.41 3.83
CA LEU A 272 2.86 -6.10 5.26
C LEU A 272 4.00 -6.88 5.92
N LYS A 273 4.72 -6.25 6.85
CA LYS A 273 5.82 -6.90 7.59
C LYS A 273 5.43 -7.44 8.96
N HIS A 274 4.33 -6.94 9.50
CA HIS A 274 3.89 -7.25 10.85
C HIS A 274 2.60 -8.05 10.77
N SER A 275 2.37 -8.90 11.76
CA SER A 275 1.20 -9.76 11.81
C SER A 275 -0.06 -9.09 12.35
N SER A 276 -0.19 -7.80 12.09
CA SER A 276 -1.33 -6.97 12.48
C SER A 276 -1.57 -5.84 11.50
N TYR A 277 -2.83 -5.43 11.38
CA TYR A 277 -3.25 -4.32 10.52
C TYR A 277 -4.54 -3.70 11.02
N ILE A 278 -4.71 -2.38 10.87
CA ILE A 278 -5.99 -1.71 11.13
C ILE A 278 -6.64 -1.43 9.78
N ALA A 279 -7.67 -2.21 9.44
CA ALA A 279 -8.45 -2.05 8.22
C ALA A 279 -9.58 -1.03 8.42
N GLU A 280 -9.71 -0.10 7.47
CA GLU A 280 -10.84 0.81 7.36
C GLU A 280 -11.76 0.26 6.27
N LEU A 281 -12.89 -0.33 6.67
CA LEU A 281 -13.84 -0.90 5.73
C LEU A 281 -14.67 0.19 5.04
N PRO A 282 -15.08 0.01 3.77
CA PRO A 282 -15.92 0.98 3.09
C PRO A 282 -17.31 1.12 3.75
N GLU A 283 -17.51 2.18 4.55
CA GLU A 283 -18.68 2.38 5.41
C GLU A 283 -20.02 2.09 4.72
N ILE A 284 -20.27 2.69 3.56
CA ILE A 284 -21.57 2.64 2.90
C ILE A 284 -21.76 1.32 2.12
N LYS A 285 -20.67 0.76 1.57
CA LYS A 285 -20.78 -0.42 0.70
C LYS A 285 -20.88 -1.71 1.48
N TRP A 286 -20.27 -1.79 2.66
CA TRP A 286 -20.05 -3.06 3.38
C TRP A 286 -20.81 -3.15 4.71
N ASP A 287 -21.64 -2.14 5.01
CA ASP A 287 -22.46 -2.15 6.22
C ASP A 287 -23.33 -3.40 6.34
N GLN A 288 -23.50 -3.88 7.58
CA GLN A 288 -24.25 -5.09 7.97
C GLN A 288 -23.87 -6.35 7.19
N SER A 289 -22.72 -6.36 6.51
CA SER A 289 -22.33 -7.43 5.60
C SER A 289 -21.43 -8.44 6.30
N LYS A 290 -21.39 -9.65 5.74
CA LYS A 290 -20.49 -10.70 6.19
C LYS A 290 -19.17 -10.52 5.45
N ILE A 291 -18.11 -10.22 6.19
CA ILE A 291 -16.80 -9.94 5.60
C ILE A 291 -15.92 -11.16 5.76
N TYR A 292 -15.60 -11.79 4.64
CA TYR A 292 -14.68 -12.90 4.53
C TYR A 292 -13.26 -12.37 4.37
N TRP A 293 -12.31 -13.02 5.02
CA TRP A 293 -10.91 -12.62 4.91
C TRP A 293 -9.95 -13.78 5.12
N LYS A 294 -8.77 -13.63 4.53
CA LYS A 294 -7.63 -14.53 4.70
C LYS A 294 -6.33 -13.75 4.64
N VAL A 295 -5.26 -14.37 5.13
CA VAL A 295 -3.91 -13.83 5.08
C VAL A 295 -3.01 -14.79 4.34
N ARG A 296 -2.18 -14.27 3.44
CA ARG A 296 -1.12 -15.01 2.75
C ARG A 296 0.22 -14.58 3.32
N ALA A 297 1.02 -15.52 3.82
CA ALA A 297 2.43 -15.34 4.11
C ALA A 297 3.23 -15.69 2.84
N ILE A 298 4.07 -14.79 2.37
CA ILE A 298 4.89 -14.94 1.16
C ILE A 298 6.35 -14.59 1.48
N ASP A 299 7.28 -15.42 1.03
CA ASP A 299 8.71 -15.14 1.15
C ASP A 299 9.19 -14.19 0.03
N ASP A 300 10.46 -13.77 0.09
CA ASP A 300 11.02 -12.87 -0.93
C ASP A 300 11.20 -13.54 -2.32
N PHE A 301 11.04 -14.86 -2.46
CA PHE A 301 11.11 -15.62 -3.72
C PHE A 301 9.73 -16.06 -4.26
N GLY A 302 8.67 -15.75 -3.52
CA GLY A 302 7.28 -15.88 -3.95
C GLY A 302 6.61 -17.20 -3.58
N ALA A 303 7.26 -18.10 -2.84
CA ALA A 303 6.53 -19.22 -2.25
C ALA A 303 5.67 -18.71 -1.09
N TYR A 304 4.48 -19.29 -0.94
CA TYR A 304 3.48 -18.75 -0.03
C TYR A 304 2.63 -19.83 0.63
N THR A 305 2.11 -19.49 1.80
CA THR A 305 1.09 -20.25 2.54
C THR A 305 -0.04 -19.32 2.95
N GLU A 306 -1.28 -19.79 2.88
CA GLU A 306 -2.45 -19.00 3.27
C GLU A 306 -3.09 -19.56 4.54
N THR A 307 -3.71 -18.69 5.33
CA THR A 307 -4.65 -19.12 6.37
C THR A 307 -5.91 -19.72 5.74
N PRO A 308 -6.65 -20.57 6.48
CA PRO A 308 -8.05 -20.81 6.18
C PRO A 308 -8.83 -19.49 6.12
N VAL A 309 -9.91 -19.46 5.32
CA VAL A 309 -10.80 -18.30 5.25
C VAL A 309 -11.58 -18.18 6.56
N SER A 310 -11.56 -16.99 7.16
CA SER A 310 -12.39 -16.63 8.31
C SER A 310 -13.39 -15.55 7.91
N PHE A 311 -14.34 -15.24 8.79
CA PHE A 311 -15.23 -14.11 8.58
C PHE A 311 -15.66 -13.44 9.89
N PHE A 312 -16.02 -12.17 9.79
CA PHE A 312 -16.65 -11.38 10.83
C PHE A 312 -17.84 -10.59 10.26
N LYS A 313 -18.62 -9.94 11.11
CA LYS A 313 -19.78 -9.12 10.73
C LYS A 313 -19.52 -7.66 11.06
N GLN A 314 -19.78 -6.78 10.11
CA GLN A 314 -19.72 -5.34 10.36
C GLN A 314 -21.02 -4.86 11.05
N THR A 315 -20.89 -4.01 12.07
CA THR A 315 -22.01 -3.36 12.76
C THR A 315 -21.94 -1.84 12.65
N ILE A 316 -23.12 -1.19 12.61
CA ILE A 316 -23.24 0.27 12.59
C ILE A 316 -22.87 0.82 13.95
N LYS A 317 -22.02 1.85 13.98
CA LYS A 317 -21.86 2.68 15.17
C LYS A 317 -23.14 3.48 15.35
N ALA A 318 -23.98 3.09 16.32
CA ALA A 318 -25.10 3.95 16.72
C ALA A 318 -24.53 5.32 17.11
N LEU A 319 -24.87 6.36 16.36
CA LEU A 319 -24.67 7.74 16.81
C LEU A 319 -25.51 7.87 18.09
N GLU A 320 -24.86 7.87 19.26
CA GLU A 320 -25.52 8.26 20.50
C GLU A 320 -25.95 9.71 20.36
N SER A 321 -27.18 9.94 19.90
CA SER A 321 -27.85 11.22 20.05
C SER A 321 -28.13 11.42 21.53
N LYS A 322 -27.15 11.99 22.25
CA LYS A 322 -27.44 12.71 23.49
C LYS A 322 -28.20 13.99 23.14
N HIS A 323 -29.45 13.86 22.74
CA HIS A 323 -30.43 14.90 23.05
C HIS A 323 -30.85 14.68 24.49
N SER A 324 -30.09 15.32 25.37
CA SER A 324 -30.59 15.73 26.67
C SER A 324 -31.75 16.67 26.43
N SER A 325 -32.98 16.15 26.41
CA SER A 325 -34.15 16.95 26.78
C SER A 325 -34.03 17.30 28.27
N LYS A 326 -33.33 18.41 28.52
CA LYS A 326 -33.54 19.23 29.70
C LYS A 326 -34.38 20.42 29.27
N GLU A 327 -35.26 20.82 30.19
CA GLU A 327 -36.12 22.02 30.20
C GLU A 327 -37.41 21.84 29.35
N GLU A 328 -38.62 21.97 29.89
CA GLU A 328 -39.13 22.46 31.18
C GLU A 328 -40.49 21.79 31.48
#